data_AF-A0A7W0QA74-F1
#
_entry.id   AF-A0A7W0QA74-F1
#
_cell.length_a   1.000
_cell.length_b   1.000
_cell.length_c   1.000
_cell.angle_alpha   90.00
_cell.angle_beta   90.00
_cell.angle_gamma   90.00
#
_symmetry.space_group_name_H-M   'P 1'
#
loop_
_entity.id
_entity.type
_entity.pdbx_description
1 polymer ?
#
loop_
_entity_poly.entity_id
_entity_poly.type
_entity_poly.pdbx_seq_one_letter_code
_entity_poly.pdbx_strand_id
1 'polypeptide(L)'
;MPKVLVSNNSELLRHFSALPFKRLDLQLLVANNADDARALWKRDEPTLAVLDVEMGGFDVARAIKGQNPATRVILVAGARLSGDQMRQVSECGCDELLIMPMTADELHDVISIQLGEPRPGTETFAVTVDIGGKRIEATVSNLSVDGARLVLAHQVTEGQVLDLSVTPEGEPTHAIRGTTVWAQPRDGKTVVGVAFEKLDERARAVLAKLTQWHVVKEGERLRVVLRGDFTEATKFDELLPGMVGRVVFDTAQVTYMNSLGVRAWCEFLRQARIQGYEFHACSVPFILQASMVRDVIGRGTVTSFFAPFHCIGCDHQEERLLQSAAILASGLEPPVFKCPSCGGALEFDDLPERYFAFLEDEAD
;
A
#
# COMPACT_ATOMS: atom_id res chain seq x y z
N MET A 1 -2.12 -11.31 20.94
CA MET A 1 -1.38 -10.04 21.14
C MET A 1 0.01 -10.18 20.53
N PRO A 2 0.28 -9.61 19.34
CA PRO A 2 1.62 -9.55 18.78
C PRO A 2 2.57 -8.81 19.73
N LYS A 3 3.79 -9.34 19.93
CA LYS A 3 4.82 -8.69 20.74
C LYS A 3 5.71 -7.84 19.84
N VAL A 4 5.93 -6.59 20.23
CA VAL A 4 6.82 -5.66 19.52
C VAL A 4 7.91 -5.20 20.48
N LEU A 5 9.16 -5.47 20.14
CA LEU A 5 10.30 -4.89 20.84
C LEU A 5 10.45 -3.43 20.42
N VAL A 6 10.56 -2.52 21.38
CA VAL A 6 10.67 -1.08 21.10
C VAL A 6 11.77 -0.44 21.96
N SER A 7 12.62 0.39 21.35
CA SER A 7 13.56 1.22 22.12
C SER A 7 12.80 2.18 23.05
N ASN A 8 13.32 2.41 24.25
CA ASN A 8 12.76 3.37 25.22
C ASN A 8 13.02 4.82 24.79
N ASN A 9 12.40 5.21 23.68
CA ASN A 9 12.41 6.55 23.12
C ASN A 9 11.03 7.18 23.36
N SER A 10 11.01 8.34 24.01
CA SER A 10 9.77 9.02 24.42
C SER A 10 8.85 9.40 23.26
N GLU A 11 9.41 9.73 22.09
CA GLU A 11 8.63 10.03 20.89
C GLU A 11 7.97 8.76 20.36
N LEU A 12 8.71 7.66 20.19
CA LEU A 12 8.14 6.37 19.79
C LEU A 12 7.04 5.90 20.73
N LEU A 13 7.29 5.88 22.04
CA LEU A 13 6.32 5.44 23.03
C LEU A 13 5.06 6.32 23.03
N ARG A 14 5.20 7.62 22.76
CA ARG A 14 4.06 8.52 22.58
C ARG A 14 3.24 8.13 21.35
N HIS A 15 3.87 7.80 20.22
CA HIS A 15 3.14 7.35 19.02
C HIS A 15 2.37 6.06 19.27
N PHE A 16 2.97 5.07 19.95
CA PHE A 16 2.28 3.82 20.29
C PHE A 16 1.05 4.00 21.20
N SER A 17 0.95 5.13 21.93
CA SER A 17 -0.23 5.45 22.73
C SER A 17 -1.40 6.04 21.90
N ALA A 18 -1.16 6.40 20.64
CA ALA A 18 -2.13 7.00 19.75
C ALA A 18 -3.24 6.01 19.33
N LEU A 19 -4.38 6.56 18.90
CA LEU A 19 -5.56 5.78 18.55
C LEU A 19 -5.33 4.69 17.47
N PRO A 20 -4.53 4.91 16.40
CA PRO A 20 -4.29 3.87 15.38
C PRO A 20 -3.75 2.58 16.00
N PHE A 21 -2.77 2.67 16.90
CA PHE A 21 -2.13 1.51 17.53
C PHE A 21 -3.03 0.75 18.51
N LYS A 22 -4.07 1.39 19.07
CA LYS A 22 -5.01 0.70 19.96
C LYS A 22 -5.77 -0.44 19.27
N ARG A 23 -5.92 -0.38 17.94
CA ARG A 23 -6.60 -1.41 17.16
C ARG A 23 -5.73 -2.63 16.89
N LEU A 24 -4.41 -2.48 16.93
CA LEU A 24 -3.44 -3.54 16.67
C LEU A 24 -3.21 -4.47 17.88
N ASP A 25 -3.75 -4.13 19.06
CA ASP A 25 -3.61 -4.91 20.30
C ASP A 25 -2.17 -5.41 20.49
N LEU A 26 -1.21 -4.47 20.58
CA LEU A 26 0.22 -4.79 20.64
C LEU A 26 0.71 -4.90 22.09
N GLN A 27 1.55 -5.89 22.35
CA GLN A 27 2.34 -5.97 23.57
C GLN A 27 3.71 -5.33 23.33
N LEU A 28 3.98 -4.18 23.97
CA LEU A 28 5.28 -3.53 23.86
C LEU A 28 6.28 -4.15 24.85
N LEU A 29 7.42 -4.61 24.33
CA LEU A 29 8.60 -4.98 25.11
C LEU A 29 9.56 -3.79 25.04
N VAL A 30 9.60 -2.96 26.08
CA VAL A 30 10.37 -1.71 26.07
C VAL A 30 11.80 -1.97 26.52
N ALA A 31 12.77 -1.68 25.66
CA ALA A 31 14.20 -1.86 25.91
C ALA A 31 14.90 -0.54 26.26
N ASN A 32 15.61 -0.50 27.38
CA ASN A 32 16.30 0.73 27.83
C ASN A 32 17.66 0.95 27.17
N ASN A 33 18.25 -0.09 26.57
CA ASN A 33 19.53 -0.07 25.87
C ASN A 33 19.68 -1.33 25.00
N ALA A 34 20.80 -1.43 24.26
CA ALA A 34 21.06 -2.54 23.34
C ALA A 34 21.16 -3.92 24.02
N ASP A 35 21.71 -4.02 25.24
CA ASP A 35 21.79 -5.30 25.96
C ASP A 35 20.42 -5.78 26.42
N ASP A 36 19.62 -4.86 26.97
CA ASP A 36 18.23 -5.10 27.35
C ASP A 36 17.40 -5.54 26.13
N ALA A 37 17.57 -4.85 24.99
CA ALA A 37 16.89 -5.21 23.74
C ALA A 37 17.21 -6.64 23.28
N ARG A 38 18.49 -7.03 23.32
CA ARG A 38 18.92 -8.40 22.98
C ARG A 38 18.36 -9.44 23.95
N ALA A 39 18.32 -9.13 25.25
CA ALA A 39 17.79 -10.02 26.26
C ALA A 39 16.28 -10.22 26.12
N LEU A 40 15.53 -9.14 25.92
CA LEU A 40 14.08 -9.16 25.65
C LEU A 40 13.77 -9.94 24.39
N TRP A 41 14.51 -9.69 23.30
CA TRP A 41 14.32 -10.40 22.04
C TRP A 41 14.52 -11.92 22.21
N LYS A 42 15.61 -12.35 22.86
CA LYS A 42 15.88 -13.77 23.10
C LYS A 42 14.85 -14.45 24.00
N ARG A 43 14.30 -13.72 24.97
CA ARG A 43 13.35 -14.26 25.95
C ARG A 43 11.95 -14.42 25.36
N ASP A 44 11.51 -13.43 24.61
CA ASP A 44 10.11 -13.31 24.17
C ASP A 44 9.88 -13.61 22.69
N GLU A 45 10.96 -13.69 21.90
CA GLU A 45 10.97 -13.95 20.46
C GLU A 45 9.92 -13.12 19.68
N PRO A 46 9.92 -11.77 19.82
CA PRO A 46 8.97 -10.94 19.09
C PRO A 46 9.21 -11.03 17.58
N THR A 47 8.14 -10.95 16.80
CA THR A 47 8.19 -10.98 15.33
C THR A 47 8.60 -9.64 14.73
N LEU A 48 8.51 -8.55 15.51
CA LEU A 48 8.86 -7.20 15.09
C LEU A 48 9.67 -6.47 16.17
N ALA A 49 10.70 -5.73 15.74
CA ALA A 49 11.46 -4.79 16.55
C ALA A 49 11.48 -3.39 15.92
N VAL A 50 11.25 -2.34 16.71
CA VAL A 50 11.34 -0.93 16.32
C VAL A 50 12.45 -0.29 17.15
N LEU A 51 13.58 -0.02 16.51
CA LEU A 51 14.83 0.26 17.19
C LEU A 51 15.34 1.66 16.84
N ASP A 52 15.52 2.48 17.86
CA ASP A 52 16.20 3.77 17.76
C ASP A 52 17.70 3.55 17.49
N VAL A 53 18.20 4.14 16.41
CA VAL A 53 19.60 4.11 15.99
C VAL A 53 20.52 4.65 17.10
N GLU A 54 20.15 5.75 17.75
CA GLU A 54 20.96 6.39 18.80
C GLU A 54 21.03 5.53 20.08
N MET A 55 20.13 4.56 20.22
CA MET A 55 20.11 3.58 21.32
C MET A 55 20.79 2.25 20.96
N GLY A 56 21.64 2.24 19.93
CA GLY A 56 22.36 1.05 19.47
C GLY A 56 21.55 0.16 18.52
N GLY A 57 20.56 0.73 17.83
CA GLY A 57 19.65 0.01 16.95
C GLY A 57 20.35 -0.84 15.87
N PHE A 58 21.45 -0.34 15.28
CA PHE A 58 22.21 -1.09 14.27
C PHE A 58 22.77 -2.42 14.79
N ASP A 59 23.37 -2.40 15.98
CA ASP A 59 24.00 -3.59 16.58
C ASP A 59 22.93 -4.60 17.00
N VAL A 60 21.81 -4.12 17.53
CA VAL A 60 20.67 -4.97 17.90
C VAL A 60 20.06 -5.60 16.65
N ALA A 61 19.83 -4.81 15.58
CA ALA A 61 19.31 -5.29 14.31
C ALA A 61 20.22 -6.40 13.72
N ARG A 62 21.53 -6.16 13.66
CA ARG A 62 22.51 -7.14 13.18
C ARG A 62 22.49 -8.43 14.01
N ALA A 63 22.40 -8.31 15.34
CA ALA A 63 22.34 -9.45 16.24
C ALA A 63 21.05 -10.28 16.08
N ILE A 64 19.90 -9.61 15.89
CA ILE A 64 18.61 -10.23 15.62
C ILE A 64 18.67 -10.96 14.29
N LYS A 65 19.03 -10.26 13.20
CA LYS A 65 19.05 -10.82 11.85
C LYS A 65 20.05 -11.95 11.66
N GLY A 66 21.17 -11.92 12.38
CA GLY A 66 22.14 -13.02 12.38
C GLY A 66 21.64 -14.30 13.05
N GLN A 67 20.65 -14.22 13.94
CA GLN A 67 20.08 -15.39 14.64
C GLN A 67 18.73 -15.80 14.06
N ASN A 68 17.87 -14.85 13.71
CA ASN A 68 16.58 -15.09 13.07
C ASN A 68 16.29 -14.01 12.00
N PRO A 69 16.58 -14.30 10.73
CA PRO A 69 16.28 -13.39 9.62
C PRO A 69 14.79 -13.04 9.49
N ALA A 70 13.88 -13.88 10.00
CA ALA A 70 12.44 -13.68 9.89
C ALA A 70 11.88 -12.62 10.86
N THR A 71 12.60 -12.28 11.95
CA THR A 71 12.18 -11.15 12.80
C THR A 71 12.30 -9.87 11.99
N ARG A 72 11.19 -9.13 11.84
CA ARG A 72 11.17 -7.83 11.17
C ARG A 72 11.81 -6.77 12.05
N VAL A 73 12.60 -5.88 11.44
CA VAL A 73 13.31 -4.80 12.14
C VAL A 73 13.11 -3.49 11.41
N ILE A 74 12.47 -2.54 12.09
CA ILE A 74 12.35 -1.14 11.66
C ILE A 74 13.38 -0.34 12.43
N LEU A 75 14.25 0.39 11.72
CA LEU A 75 15.14 1.38 12.33
C LEU A 75 14.49 2.74 12.34
N VAL A 76 14.75 3.50 13.40
CA VAL A 76 14.32 4.89 13.55
C VAL A 76 15.56 5.73 13.77
N ALA A 77 15.81 6.69 12.88
CA ALA A 77 16.98 7.56 12.88
C ALA A 77 16.59 9.04 12.96
N GLY A 78 17.56 9.92 13.23
CA GLY A 78 17.35 11.37 13.20
C GLY A 78 17.22 11.92 11.78
N ALA A 79 16.85 13.21 11.67
CA ALA A 79 16.57 13.93 10.42
C ALA A 79 17.71 13.99 9.39
N ARG A 80 18.92 13.51 9.73
CA ARG A 80 20.08 13.49 8.83
C ARG A 80 20.81 12.17 9.01
N LEU A 81 21.18 11.55 7.89
CA LEU A 81 22.00 10.35 7.88
C LEU A 81 23.39 10.70 7.34
N SER A 82 24.42 10.40 8.13
CA SER A 82 25.79 10.40 7.63
C SER A 82 26.03 9.23 6.68
N GLY A 83 27.05 9.34 5.82
CA GLY A 83 27.48 8.22 4.97
C GLY A 83 27.83 6.96 5.78
N ASP A 84 28.34 7.12 7.00
CA ASP A 84 28.57 6.00 7.93
C ASP A 84 27.27 5.33 8.36
N GLN A 85 26.26 6.13 8.74
CA GLN A 85 24.95 5.59 9.11
C GLN A 85 24.26 4.91 7.92
N MET A 86 24.37 5.45 6.70
CA MET A 86 23.86 4.81 5.49
C MET A 86 24.51 3.43 5.27
N ARG A 87 25.84 3.33 5.42
CA ARG A 87 26.53 2.03 5.39
C ARG A 87 26.02 1.06 6.47
N GLN A 88 25.79 1.55 7.68
CA GLN A 88 25.27 0.73 8.78
C GLN A 88 23.83 0.24 8.52
N VAL A 89 22.96 1.07 7.93
CA VAL A 89 21.62 0.66 7.48
C VAL A 89 21.74 -0.55 6.56
N SER A 90 22.62 -0.48 5.56
CA SER A 90 22.81 -1.58 4.61
C SER A 90 23.38 -2.87 5.21
N GLU A 91 24.29 -2.74 6.17
CA GLU A 91 24.93 -3.90 6.78
C GLU A 91 24.10 -4.57 7.87
N CYS A 92 23.30 -3.80 8.62
CA CYS A 92 22.57 -4.30 9.78
C CYS A 92 21.42 -5.25 9.40
N GLY A 93 20.91 -5.12 8.16
CA GLY A 93 19.85 -5.97 7.64
C GLY A 93 18.44 -5.59 8.10
N CYS A 94 18.20 -4.33 8.49
CA CYS A 94 16.85 -3.85 8.79
C CYS A 94 15.92 -4.02 7.58
N ASP A 95 14.63 -4.18 7.84
CA ASP A 95 13.60 -4.29 6.80
C ASP A 95 13.07 -2.93 6.36
N GLU A 96 13.19 -1.91 7.22
CA GLU A 96 12.64 -0.57 7.02
C GLU A 96 13.42 0.51 7.78
N LEU A 97 13.41 1.74 7.27
CA LEU A 97 14.04 2.91 7.89
C LEU A 97 13.06 4.09 7.99
N LEU A 98 12.87 4.60 9.20
CA LEU A 98 12.07 5.78 9.50
C LEU A 98 12.95 6.93 10.01
N ILE A 99 12.53 8.15 9.74
CA ILE A 99 13.21 9.38 10.15
C ILE A 99 12.35 10.16 11.14
N MET A 100 12.95 10.62 12.22
CA MET A 100 12.35 11.56 13.16
C MET A 100 12.51 13.01 12.68
N PRO A 101 11.51 13.89 12.90
CA PRO A 101 10.21 13.57 13.52
C PRO A 101 9.27 12.87 12.53
N MET A 102 8.48 11.92 13.03
CA MET A 102 7.44 11.25 12.25
C MET A 102 6.08 11.39 12.92
N THR A 103 5.02 11.20 12.15
CA THR A 103 3.66 11.13 12.67
C THR A 103 3.35 9.73 13.22
N ALA A 104 2.30 9.63 14.04
CA ALA A 104 1.82 8.33 14.51
C ALA A 104 1.33 7.45 13.35
N ASP A 105 0.82 8.08 12.29
CA ASP A 105 0.28 7.38 11.12
C ASP A 105 1.39 6.81 10.24
N GLU A 106 2.48 7.55 10.02
CA GLU A 106 3.66 7.02 9.30
C GLU A 106 4.24 5.79 10.00
N LEU A 107 4.39 5.85 11.34
CA LEU A 107 4.83 4.68 12.11
C LEU A 107 3.82 3.53 12.02
N HIS A 108 2.52 3.83 12.07
CA HIS A 108 1.46 2.84 12.04
C HIS A 108 1.41 2.10 10.69
N ASP A 109 1.50 2.84 9.59
CA ASP A 109 1.46 2.28 8.23
C ASP A 109 2.61 1.29 8.04
N VAL A 110 3.82 1.68 8.45
CA VAL A 110 5.01 0.82 8.39
C VAL A 110 4.87 -0.42 9.27
N ILE A 111 4.44 -0.27 10.53
CA ILE A 111 4.25 -1.41 11.43
C ILE A 111 3.19 -2.38 10.90
N SER A 112 2.07 -1.87 10.42
CA SER A 112 0.98 -2.67 9.87
C SER A 112 1.45 -3.53 8.70
N ILE A 113 2.26 -2.95 7.80
CA ILE A 113 2.87 -3.67 6.67
C ILE A 113 3.79 -4.78 7.17
N GLN A 114 4.68 -4.50 8.13
CA GLN A 114 5.63 -5.49 8.65
C GLN A 114 4.95 -6.62 9.44
N LEU A 115 3.80 -6.34 10.08
CA LEU A 115 2.97 -7.35 10.75
C LEU A 115 2.08 -8.15 9.78
N GLY A 116 1.97 -7.72 8.52
CA GLY A 116 1.09 -8.36 7.54
C GLY A 116 -0.39 -8.08 7.80
N GLU A 117 -0.70 -6.95 8.43
CA GLU A 117 -2.09 -6.53 8.64
C GLU A 117 -2.78 -6.29 7.29
N PRO A 118 -4.05 -6.72 7.13
CA PRO A 118 -4.80 -6.46 5.91
C PRO A 118 -4.85 -4.95 5.64
N ARG A 119 -4.43 -4.55 4.45
CA ARG A 119 -4.58 -3.15 4.04
C ARG A 119 -6.05 -2.84 3.84
N PRO A 120 -6.53 -1.66 4.27
CA PRO A 120 -7.83 -1.18 3.85
C PRO A 120 -7.91 -1.29 2.33
N GLY A 121 -8.91 -2.02 1.86
CA GLY A 121 -9.07 -2.28 0.45
C GLY A 121 -8.60 -3.58 -0.14
N THR A 122 -8.02 -4.46 0.65
CA THR A 122 -7.79 -5.85 0.24
C THR A 122 -8.98 -6.74 0.59
N GLU A 123 -10.20 -6.17 0.68
CA GLU A 123 -11.38 -6.93 1.06
C GLU A 123 -11.65 -8.02 0.01
N THR A 124 -11.84 -9.27 0.47
CA THR A 124 -12.20 -10.33 -0.47
C THR A 124 -13.66 -10.18 -0.88
N PHE A 125 -14.01 -10.66 -2.06
CA PHE A 125 -15.38 -10.66 -2.53
C PHE A 125 -15.65 -11.90 -3.37
N ALA A 126 -16.88 -12.37 -3.34
CA ALA A 126 -17.35 -13.46 -4.18
C ALA A 126 -18.27 -12.92 -5.28
N VAL A 127 -18.14 -13.47 -6.49
CA VAL A 127 -19.09 -13.24 -7.58
C VAL A 127 -19.73 -14.57 -7.95
N THR A 128 -21.05 -14.61 -7.90
CA THR A 128 -21.83 -15.76 -8.37
C THR A 128 -22.73 -15.34 -9.51
N VAL A 129 -22.96 -16.24 -10.46
CA VAL A 129 -23.84 -16.04 -11.61
C VAL A 129 -24.95 -17.06 -11.56
N ASP A 130 -26.21 -16.64 -11.73
CA ASP A 130 -27.33 -17.54 -11.94
C ASP A 130 -27.48 -17.86 -13.44
N ILE A 131 -27.39 -19.14 -13.77
CA ILE A 131 -27.62 -19.63 -15.14
C ILE A 131 -28.61 -20.79 -15.10
N GLY A 132 -29.82 -20.55 -15.59
CA GLY A 132 -30.88 -21.57 -15.64
C GLY A 132 -31.31 -22.07 -14.26
N GLY A 133 -31.30 -21.20 -13.24
CA GLY A 133 -31.66 -21.53 -11.86
C GLY A 133 -30.55 -22.22 -11.08
N LYS A 134 -29.34 -22.31 -11.65
CA LYS A 134 -28.14 -22.81 -10.98
C LYS A 134 -27.22 -21.65 -10.66
N ARG A 135 -26.90 -21.49 -9.37
CA ARG A 135 -25.88 -20.56 -8.91
C ARG A 135 -24.49 -21.16 -9.15
N ILE A 136 -23.69 -20.46 -9.95
CA ILE A 136 -22.32 -20.85 -10.30
C ILE A 136 -21.38 -19.82 -9.71
N GLU A 137 -20.38 -20.27 -8.97
CA GLU A 137 -19.30 -19.41 -8.50
C GLU A 137 -18.37 -19.05 -9.65
N ALA A 138 -18.06 -17.76 -9.80
CA ALA A 138 -17.23 -17.23 -10.85
C ALA A 138 -15.84 -16.90 -10.33
N THR A 139 -14.79 -17.29 -11.07
CA THR A 139 -13.47 -16.72 -10.86
C THR A 139 -13.42 -15.36 -11.56
N VAL A 140 -13.17 -14.30 -10.82
CA VAL A 140 -13.07 -12.94 -11.35
C VAL A 140 -11.62 -12.66 -11.70
N SER A 141 -11.37 -12.26 -12.94
CA SER A 141 -10.03 -11.86 -13.39
C SER A 141 -9.91 -10.35 -13.62
N ASN A 142 -11.03 -9.67 -13.79
CA ASN A 142 -11.14 -8.21 -13.83
C ASN A 142 -12.57 -7.83 -13.44
N LEU A 143 -12.73 -6.83 -12.57
CA LEU A 143 -14.00 -6.24 -12.19
C LEU A 143 -13.88 -4.73 -12.31
N SER A 144 -14.89 -4.07 -12.87
CA SER A 144 -15.02 -2.62 -12.91
C SER A 144 -16.45 -2.21 -12.58
N VAL A 145 -16.70 -0.90 -12.59
CA VAL A 145 -18.07 -0.35 -12.48
C VAL A 145 -18.93 -0.61 -13.71
N ASP A 146 -18.33 -0.91 -14.87
CA ASP A 146 -19.04 -1.07 -16.15
C ASP A 146 -19.13 -2.53 -16.59
N GLY A 147 -18.38 -3.45 -15.98
CA GLY A 147 -18.38 -4.84 -16.38
C GLY A 147 -17.41 -5.73 -15.61
N ALA A 148 -17.30 -6.98 -16.05
CA ALA A 148 -16.39 -7.95 -15.47
C ALA A 148 -15.87 -8.94 -16.52
N ARG A 149 -14.65 -9.44 -16.29
CA ARG A 149 -14.11 -10.62 -16.96
C ARG A 149 -14.16 -11.81 -16.01
N LEU A 150 -15.05 -12.75 -16.30
CA LEU A 150 -15.33 -13.92 -15.47
C LEU A 150 -14.83 -15.20 -16.11
N VAL A 151 -14.47 -16.17 -15.29
CA VAL A 151 -14.27 -17.57 -15.69
C VAL A 151 -15.32 -18.41 -14.99
N LEU A 152 -16.17 -19.07 -15.77
CA LEU A 152 -17.31 -19.83 -15.30
C LEU A 152 -17.11 -21.31 -15.62
N ALA A 153 -17.40 -22.20 -14.68
CA ALA A 153 -17.46 -23.65 -14.93
C ALA A 153 -18.78 -24.06 -15.61
N HIS A 154 -19.20 -23.27 -16.61
CA HIS A 154 -20.46 -23.42 -17.31
C HIS A 154 -20.36 -22.81 -18.70
N GLN A 155 -21.10 -23.38 -19.66
CA GLN A 155 -21.16 -22.83 -21.02
C GLN A 155 -22.01 -21.56 -21.03
N VAL A 156 -21.47 -20.49 -21.61
CA VAL A 156 -22.13 -19.21 -21.78
C VAL A 156 -21.92 -18.76 -23.21
N THR A 157 -22.96 -18.20 -23.82
CA THR A 157 -22.90 -17.70 -25.19
C THR A 157 -22.86 -16.18 -25.22
N GLU A 158 -22.26 -15.62 -26.27
CA GLU A 158 -22.36 -14.18 -26.55
C GLU A 158 -23.83 -13.73 -26.65
N GLY A 159 -24.13 -12.53 -26.14
CA GLY A 159 -25.47 -11.97 -26.03
C GLY A 159 -26.32 -12.53 -24.88
N GLN A 160 -25.85 -13.55 -24.17
CA GLN A 160 -26.58 -14.10 -23.02
C GLN A 160 -26.59 -13.10 -21.86
N VAL A 161 -27.78 -12.84 -21.33
CA VAL A 161 -27.99 -12.05 -20.12
C VAL A 161 -27.72 -12.92 -18.90
N LEU A 162 -26.97 -12.37 -17.95
CA LEU A 162 -26.52 -13.03 -16.73
C LEU A 162 -27.00 -12.22 -15.52
N ASP A 163 -27.57 -12.91 -14.54
CA ASP A 163 -27.88 -12.35 -13.23
C ASP A 163 -26.70 -12.66 -12.30
N LEU A 164 -25.95 -11.62 -11.94
CA LEU A 164 -24.78 -11.69 -11.10
C LEU A 164 -25.12 -11.27 -9.67
N SER A 165 -24.36 -11.78 -8.71
CA SER A 165 -24.39 -11.38 -7.32
C SER A 165 -22.96 -11.15 -6.85
N VAL A 166 -22.65 -9.93 -6.43
CA VAL A 166 -21.36 -9.52 -5.85
C VAL A 166 -21.54 -9.43 -4.34
N THR A 167 -20.72 -10.17 -3.60
CA THR A 167 -20.78 -10.21 -2.12
C THR A 167 -19.41 -9.88 -1.57
N PRO A 168 -19.16 -8.64 -1.11
CA PRO A 168 -17.97 -8.32 -0.34
C PRO A 168 -17.97 -9.08 1.00
N GLU A 169 -16.79 -9.46 1.46
CA GLU A 169 -16.63 -10.18 2.72
C GLU A 169 -17.19 -9.39 3.92
N GLY A 170 -18.08 -10.02 4.69
CA GLY A 170 -18.73 -9.39 5.83
C GLY A 170 -19.81 -8.35 5.48
N GLU A 171 -20.16 -8.17 4.21
CA GLU A 171 -21.16 -7.22 3.73
C GLU A 171 -22.33 -7.91 3.00
N PRO A 172 -23.48 -7.22 2.82
CA PRO A 172 -24.62 -7.76 2.08
C PRO A 172 -24.29 -8.11 0.62
N THR A 173 -25.06 -9.03 0.04
CA THR A 173 -24.99 -9.34 -1.40
C THR A 173 -25.70 -8.28 -2.24
N HIS A 174 -25.09 -7.91 -3.37
CA HIS A 174 -25.61 -6.94 -4.33
C HIS A 174 -25.87 -7.62 -5.69
N ALA A 175 -27.12 -7.52 -6.17
CA ALA A 175 -27.54 -8.08 -7.44
C ALA A 175 -27.18 -7.12 -8.59
N ILE A 176 -26.58 -7.65 -9.65
CA ILE A 176 -26.19 -6.92 -10.86
C ILE A 176 -26.66 -7.73 -12.05
N ARG A 177 -27.20 -7.06 -13.06
CA ARG A 177 -27.55 -7.68 -14.33
C ARG A 177 -26.54 -7.28 -15.38
N GLY A 178 -26.12 -8.22 -16.23
CA GLY A 178 -25.15 -7.94 -17.28
C GLY A 178 -25.38 -8.76 -18.53
N THR A 179 -24.87 -8.28 -19.66
CA THR A 179 -24.92 -8.97 -20.95
C THR A 179 -23.53 -9.45 -21.33
N THR A 180 -23.44 -10.71 -21.75
CA THR A 180 -22.20 -11.29 -22.26
C THR A 180 -21.83 -10.64 -23.59
N VAL A 181 -20.76 -9.86 -23.64
CA VAL A 181 -20.28 -9.18 -24.85
C VAL A 181 -19.34 -10.06 -25.69
N TRP A 182 -18.70 -11.04 -25.06
CA TRP A 182 -17.93 -12.09 -25.75
C TRP A 182 -17.78 -13.30 -24.82
N ALA A 183 -17.65 -14.49 -25.40
CA ALA A 183 -17.45 -15.73 -24.66
C ALA A 183 -16.42 -16.63 -25.36
N GLN A 184 -15.44 -17.11 -24.61
CA GLN A 184 -14.37 -18.00 -25.08
C GLN A 184 -14.32 -19.28 -24.24
N PRO A 185 -14.77 -20.42 -24.80
CA PRO A 185 -14.61 -21.72 -24.15
C PRO A 185 -13.14 -22.10 -23.96
N ARG A 186 -12.77 -22.63 -22.79
CA ARG A 186 -11.44 -23.20 -22.47
C ARG A 186 -11.59 -24.34 -21.47
N ASP A 187 -11.21 -25.55 -21.85
CA ASP A 187 -11.08 -26.73 -20.98
C ASP A 187 -12.27 -26.95 -20.01
N GLY A 188 -13.49 -27.00 -20.56
CA GLY A 188 -14.71 -27.22 -19.76
C GLY A 188 -15.18 -26.00 -18.96
N LYS A 189 -14.47 -24.88 -19.04
CA LYS A 189 -14.89 -23.56 -18.54
C LYS A 189 -15.18 -22.62 -19.72
N THR A 190 -15.77 -21.48 -19.41
CA THR A 190 -15.92 -20.36 -20.36
C THR A 190 -15.40 -19.09 -19.72
N VAL A 191 -14.47 -18.43 -20.42
CA VAL A 191 -14.04 -17.08 -20.08
C VAL A 191 -15.01 -16.12 -20.78
N VAL A 192 -15.63 -15.22 -20.04
CA VAL A 192 -16.62 -14.28 -20.58
C VAL A 192 -16.29 -12.85 -20.22
N GLY A 193 -16.57 -11.94 -21.15
CA GLY A 193 -16.70 -10.52 -20.87
C GLY A 193 -18.16 -10.19 -20.67
N VAL A 194 -18.49 -9.58 -19.55
CA VAL A 194 -19.85 -9.16 -19.20
C VAL A 194 -19.85 -7.64 -19.09
N ALA A 195 -20.69 -6.97 -19.87
CA ALA A 195 -21.01 -5.56 -19.68
C ALA A 195 -22.20 -5.45 -18.73
N PHE A 196 -22.09 -4.63 -17.70
CA PHE A 196 -23.20 -4.42 -16.77
C PHE A 196 -24.28 -3.56 -17.40
N GLU A 197 -25.54 -3.92 -17.13
CA GLU A 197 -26.67 -3.05 -17.42
C GLU A 197 -26.70 -1.87 -16.43
N LYS A 198 -27.74 -1.04 -16.49
CA LYS A 198 -27.88 0.11 -15.60
C LYS A 198 -27.88 -0.34 -14.13
N LEU A 199 -26.83 0.05 -13.40
CA LEU A 199 -26.68 -0.22 -11.98
C LEU A 199 -27.57 0.68 -11.12
N ASP A 200 -28.07 0.15 -10.02
CA ASP A 200 -28.60 0.98 -8.94
C ASP A 200 -27.46 1.65 -8.14
N GLU A 201 -27.79 2.65 -7.33
CA GLU A 201 -26.82 3.44 -6.58
C GLU A 201 -25.99 2.60 -5.60
N ARG A 202 -26.60 1.55 -5.01
CA ARG A 202 -25.92 0.69 -4.03
C ARG A 202 -24.92 -0.24 -4.71
N ALA A 203 -25.33 -0.92 -5.78
CA ALA A 203 -24.47 -1.77 -6.58
C ALA A 203 -23.31 -0.97 -7.19
N ARG A 204 -23.59 0.25 -7.67
CA ARG A 204 -22.56 1.16 -8.18
C ARG A 204 -21.56 1.56 -7.10
N ALA A 205 -22.02 1.96 -5.93
CA ALA A 205 -21.15 2.32 -4.81
C ALA A 205 -20.28 1.15 -4.34
N VAL A 206 -20.82 -0.07 -4.32
CA VAL A 206 -20.08 -1.29 -3.96
C VAL A 206 -19.01 -1.62 -5.00
N LEU A 207 -19.35 -1.56 -6.30
CA LEU A 207 -18.36 -1.79 -7.35
C LEU A 207 -17.28 -0.71 -7.34
N ALA A 208 -17.64 0.57 -7.17
CA ALA A 208 -16.67 1.65 -7.01
C ALA A 208 -15.76 1.42 -5.79
N LYS A 209 -16.33 0.99 -4.66
CA LYS A 209 -15.58 0.61 -3.45
C LYS A 209 -14.55 -0.48 -3.72
N LEU A 210 -14.96 -1.53 -4.42
CA LEU A 210 -14.12 -2.70 -4.71
C LEU A 210 -13.07 -2.44 -5.79
N THR A 211 -13.33 -1.52 -6.73
CA THR A 211 -12.54 -1.44 -7.98
C THR A 211 -11.84 -0.11 -8.22
N GLN A 212 -12.26 0.98 -7.56
CA GLN A 212 -11.73 2.33 -7.82
C GLN A 212 -11.25 3.02 -6.55
N TRP A 213 -12.10 3.13 -5.52
CA TRP A 213 -11.70 3.79 -4.27
C TRP A 213 -12.53 3.39 -3.06
N HIS A 214 -11.94 3.43 -1.86
CA HIS A 214 -12.66 3.31 -0.60
C HIS A 214 -12.34 4.48 0.32
N VAL A 215 -13.38 5.19 0.76
CA VAL A 215 -13.25 6.33 1.67
C VAL A 215 -13.50 5.87 3.09
N VAL A 216 -12.51 6.05 3.95
CA VAL A 216 -12.53 5.68 5.37
C VAL A 216 -12.35 6.96 6.20
N LYS A 217 -13.16 7.13 7.26
CA LYS A 217 -13.00 8.24 8.20
C LYS A 217 -12.09 7.83 9.36
N GLU A 218 -10.97 8.51 9.50
CA GLU A 218 -9.94 8.25 10.53
C GLU A 218 -9.77 9.48 11.43
N GLY A 219 -10.59 9.53 12.49
CA GLY A 219 -10.63 10.69 13.39
C GLY A 219 -11.09 11.95 12.65
N GLU A 220 -10.18 12.93 12.53
CA GLU A 220 -10.41 14.20 11.81
C GLU A 220 -9.95 14.18 10.34
N ARG A 221 -9.37 13.07 9.88
CA ARG A 221 -8.92 12.91 8.49
C ARG A 221 -9.84 11.97 7.72
N LEU A 222 -9.86 12.15 6.39
CA LEU A 222 -10.44 11.20 5.45
C LEU A 222 -9.30 10.45 4.76
N ARG A 223 -9.28 9.12 4.84
CA ARG A 223 -8.39 8.29 4.04
C ARG A 223 -9.13 7.83 2.80
N VAL A 224 -8.55 8.02 1.63
CA VAL A 224 -9.08 7.59 0.34
C VAL A 224 -8.10 6.57 -0.22
N VAL A 225 -8.47 5.30 -0.16
CA VAL A 225 -7.70 4.21 -0.75
C VAL A 225 -8.06 4.12 -2.22
N LEU A 226 -7.12 4.46 -3.10
CA LEU A 226 -7.26 4.40 -4.55
C LEU A 226 -6.76 3.05 -5.08
N ARG A 227 -7.46 2.49 -6.07
CA ARG A 227 -7.24 1.13 -6.56
C ARG A 227 -7.35 1.03 -8.07
N GLY A 228 -6.73 -0.01 -8.61
CA GLY A 228 -6.82 -0.39 -10.01
C GLY A 228 -6.16 0.62 -10.93
N ASP A 229 -6.71 0.75 -12.13
CA ASP A 229 -6.11 1.55 -13.19
C ASP A 229 -6.72 2.95 -13.23
N PHE A 230 -5.87 3.98 -13.34
CA PHE A 230 -6.30 5.33 -13.63
C PHE A 230 -6.35 5.52 -15.14
N THR A 231 -7.56 5.56 -15.65
CA THR A 231 -7.87 5.68 -17.08
C THR A 231 -9.03 6.65 -17.28
N GLU A 232 -9.47 6.83 -18.52
CA GLU A 232 -10.68 7.56 -18.88
C GLU A 232 -11.98 6.97 -18.27
N ALA A 233 -11.94 5.70 -17.83
CA ALA A 233 -13.06 5.04 -17.16
C ALA A 233 -13.16 5.42 -15.67
N THR A 234 -12.08 5.94 -15.08
CA THR A 234 -12.05 6.30 -13.65
C THR A 234 -12.80 7.60 -13.40
N LYS A 235 -13.82 7.57 -12.52
CA LYS A 235 -14.75 8.69 -12.28
C LYS A 235 -14.39 9.49 -11.03
N PHE A 236 -13.22 10.12 -11.00
CA PHE A 236 -12.75 10.89 -9.84
C PHE A 236 -13.69 12.02 -9.41
N ASP A 237 -14.52 12.54 -10.32
CA ASP A 237 -15.54 13.54 -10.03
C ASP A 237 -16.56 13.08 -8.97
N GLU A 238 -16.78 11.76 -8.85
CA GLU A 238 -17.67 11.18 -7.84
C GLU A 238 -17.12 11.31 -6.41
N LEU A 239 -15.80 11.50 -6.25
CA LEU A 239 -15.20 11.78 -4.96
C LEU A 239 -15.44 13.22 -4.49
N LEU A 240 -15.55 14.18 -5.43
CA LEU A 240 -15.57 15.62 -5.14
C LEU A 240 -16.51 16.04 -3.98
N PRO A 241 -17.77 15.53 -3.88
CA PRO A 241 -18.68 15.94 -2.81
C PRO A 241 -18.17 15.60 -1.41
N GLY A 242 -17.37 14.55 -1.26
CA GLY A 242 -16.83 14.08 0.02
C GLY A 242 -15.45 14.65 0.36
N MET A 243 -14.76 15.29 -0.58
CA MET A 243 -13.37 15.72 -0.43
C MET A 243 -13.25 17.08 0.26
N VAL A 244 -13.42 17.08 1.58
CA VAL A 244 -13.34 18.28 2.44
C VAL A 244 -12.44 18.01 3.65
N GLY A 245 -11.74 19.03 4.14
CA GLY A 245 -10.86 18.91 5.31
C GLY A 245 -9.50 18.34 4.96
N ARG A 246 -8.90 17.55 5.87
CA ARG A 246 -7.62 16.88 5.61
C ARG A 246 -7.85 15.50 5.00
N VAL A 247 -7.19 15.23 3.88
CA VAL A 247 -7.33 13.98 3.13
C VAL A 247 -5.97 13.27 3.06
N VAL A 248 -5.97 11.95 3.23
CA VAL A 248 -4.83 11.08 2.94
C VAL A 248 -5.21 10.22 1.75
N PHE A 249 -4.43 10.28 0.68
CA PHE A 249 -4.58 9.38 -0.46
C PHE A 249 -3.63 8.21 -0.29
N ASP A 250 -4.17 7.00 -0.17
CA ASP A 250 -3.39 5.77 -0.22
C ASP A 250 -3.46 5.23 -1.65
N THR A 251 -2.32 5.09 -2.32
CA THR A 251 -2.28 4.66 -3.72
C THR A 251 -1.58 3.31 -3.91
N ALA A 252 -1.41 2.54 -2.84
CA ALA A 252 -0.70 1.26 -2.87
C ALA A 252 -1.30 0.23 -3.84
N GLN A 253 -2.61 0.36 -4.12
CA GLN A 253 -3.34 -0.54 -5.00
C GLN A 253 -3.57 0.04 -6.40
N VAL A 254 -2.96 1.18 -6.72
CA VAL A 254 -2.98 1.74 -8.08
C VAL A 254 -1.99 0.95 -8.94
N THR A 255 -2.50 0.19 -9.90
CA THR A 255 -1.72 -0.75 -10.70
C THR A 255 -1.21 -0.16 -12.01
N TYR A 256 -1.88 0.88 -12.51
CA TYR A 256 -1.53 1.51 -13.78
C TYR A 256 -2.12 2.90 -13.90
N MET A 257 -1.46 3.78 -14.67
CA MET A 257 -1.95 5.12 -14.98
C MET A 257 -1.64 5.45 -16.43
N ASN A 258 -2.67 5.78 -17.23
CA ASN A 258 -2.49 6.30 -18.59
C ASN A 258 -2.57 7.84 -18.61
N SER A 259 -2.27 8.45 -19.76
CA SER A 259 -2.25 9.91 -19.90
C SER A 259 -3.62 10.58 -19.70
N LEU A 260 -4.73 9.91 -19.99
CA LEU A 260 -6.08 10.44 -19.77
C LEU A 260 -6.46 10.36 -18.28
N GLY A 261 -6.15 9.25 -17.62
CA GLY A 261 -6.34 9.05 -16.19
C GLY A 261 -5.52 10.02 -15.36
N VAL A 262 -4.25 10.25 -15.72
CA VAL A 262 -3.40 11.28 -15.10
C VAL A 262 -4.06 12.65 -15.21
N ARG A 263 -4.54 13.05 -16.39
CA ARG A 263 -5.21 14.36 -16.56
C ARG A 263 -6.48 14.47 -15.71
N ALA A 264 -7.30 13.43 -15.70
CA ALA A 264 -8.53 13.40 -14.91
C ALA A 264 -8.24 13.48 -13.40
N TRP A 265 -7.20 12.78 -12.94
CA TRP A 265 -6.70 12.84 -11.57
C TRP A 265 -6.24 14.26 -11.19
N CYS A 266 -5.38 14.87 -12.01
CA CYS A 266 -4.90 16.23 -11.76
C CYS A 266 -6.06 17.25 -11.77
N GLU A 267 -7.03 17.09 -12.66
CA GLU A 267 -8.23 17.93 -12.70
C GLU A 267 -9.05 17.78 -11.42
N PHE A 268 -9.26 16.55 -10.95
CA PHE A 268 -9.92 16.27 -9.68
C PHE A 268 -9.22 16.97 -8.52
N LEU A 269 -7.89 16.85 -8.39
CA LEU A 269 -7.12 17.51 -7.32
C LEU A 269 -7.26 19.04 -7.36
N ARG A 270 -7.34 19.62 -8.56
CA ARG A 270 -7.54 21.07 -8.75
C ARG A 270 -8.95 21.52 -8.37
N GLN A 271 -9.97 20.70 -8.60
CA GLN A 271 -11.37 21.02 -8.28
C GLN A 271 -11.73 20.72 -6.82
N ALA A 272 -11.08 19.74 -6.20
CA ALA A 272 -11.41 19.28 -4.86
C ALA A 272 -11.12 20.36 -3.80
N ARG A 273 -12.12 20.65 -2.95
CA ARG A 273 -12.04 21.66 -1.89
C ARG A 273 -11.39 21.11 -0.61
N ILE A 274 -10.32 20.36 -0.80
CA ILE A 274 -9.52 19.78 0.27
C ILE A 274 -8.78 20.92 0.97
N GLN A 275 -8.55 20.86 2.28
CA GLN A 275 -7.76 21.87 2.99
C GLN A 275 -6.26 21.59 2.86
N GLY A 276 -5.87 20.32 3.00
CA GLY A 276 -4.53 19.81 2.73
C GLY A 276 -4.59 18.30 2.53
N TYR A 277 -3.68 17.77 1.72
CA TYR A 277 -3.60 16.34 1.49
C TYR A 277 -2.17 15.81 1.40
N GLU A 278 -2.05 14.56 1.81
CA GLU A 278 -0.81 13.78 1.81
C GLU A 278 -1.05 12.49 1.02
N PHE A 279 -0.01 11.97 0.40
CA PHE A 279 -0.02 10.69 -0.27
C PHE A 279 0.81 9.67 0.49
N HIS A 280 0.19 8.53 0.76
CA HIS A 280 0.76 7.43 1.52
C HIS A 280 0.88 6.20 0.63
N ALA A 281 1.91 5.39 0.89
CA ALA A 281 2.16 4.11 0.25
C ALA A 281 2.03 4.17 -1.28
N CYS A 282 2.54 5.24 -1.90
CA CYS A 282 2.37 5.45 -3.32
C CYS A 282 2.91 4.29 -4.15
N SER A 283 2.12 3.71 -5.05
CA SER A 283 2.61 2.61 -5.88
C SER A 283 3.69 3.06 -6.87
N VAL A 284 4.49 2.12 -7.37
CA VAL A 284 5.50 2.40 -8.41
C VAL A 284 4.90 3.10 -9.64
N PRO A 285 3.75 2.65 -10.21
CA PRO A 285 3.10 3.38 -11.32
C PRO A 285 2.74 4.83 -10.97
N PHE A 286 2.30 5.09 -9.74
CA PHE A 286 1.97 6.44 -9.29
C PHE A 286 3.21 7.33 -9.21
N ILE A 287 4.30 6.83 -8.61
CA ILE A 287 5.55 7.58 -8.48
C ILE A 287 6.20 7.85 -9.84
N LEU A 288 6.18 6.90 -10.76
CA LEU A 288 6.71 7.11 -12.10
C LEU A 288 5.96 8.26 -12.81
N GLN A 289 4.63 8.33 -12.69
CA GLN A 289 3.89 9.47 -13.23
C GLN A 289 4.18 10.77 -12.48
N ALA A 290 4.24 10.74 -11.16
CA ALA A 290 4.52 11.92 -10.33
C ALA A 290 5.90 12.53 -10.59
N SER A 291 6.89 11.69 -10.86
CA SER A 291 8.26 12.11 -11.20
C SER A 291 8.36 12.76 -12.58
N MET A 292 7.44 12.44 -13.49
CA MET A 292 7.36 13.08 -14.82
C MET A 292 6.41 14.27 -14.86
N VAL A 293 5.36 14.27 -14.03
CA VAL A 293 4.26 15.23 -14.04
C VAL A 293 3.94 15.65 -12.60
N ARG A 294 4.51 16.78 -12.17
CA ARG A 294 4.37 17.30 -10.80
C ARG A 294 2.91 17.52 -10.36
N ASP A 295 2.03 17.88 -11.31
CA ASP A 295 0.59 18.05 -11.08
C ASP A 295 -0.11 16.79 -10.55
N VAL A 296 0.48 15.60 -10.70
CA VAL A 296 -0.03 14.35 -10.09
C VAL A 296 -0.04 14.43 -8.57
N ILE A 297 0.93 15.12 -7.97
CA ILE A 297 0.97 15.42 -6.53
C ILE A 297 0.25 16.75 -6.25
N GLY A 298 0.28 17.68 -7.21
CA GLY A 298 -0.34 19.00 -7.06
C GLY A 298 0.31 19.78 -5.91
N ARG A 299 -0.50 20.14 -4.91
CA ARG A 299 -0.04 20.87 -3.70
C ARG A 299 0.11 19.98 -2.47
N GLY A 300 -0.08 18.68 -2.64
CA GLY A 300 0.09 17.71 -1.57
C GLY A 300 1.56 17.36 -1.36
N THR A 301 1.80 16.41 -0.46
CA THR A 301 3.13 15.86 -0.21
C THR A 301 3.06 14.35 -0.25
N VAL A 302 4.07 13.71 -0.82
CA VAL A 302 4.23 12.25 -0.71
C VAL A 302 4.99 11.97 0.58
N THR A 303 4.40 11.21 1.50
CA THR A 303 5.04 10.82 2.77
C THR A 303 5.79 9.51 2.61
N SER A 304 5.20 8.56 1.88
CA SER A 304 5.74 7.23 1.65
C SER A 304 5.37 6.67 0.30
N PHE A 305 6.24 5.82 -0.24
CA PHE A 305 6.10 5.30 -1.59
C PHE A 305 6.85 3.98 -1.78
N PHE A 306 6.38 3.18 -2.71
CA PHE A 306 7.03 1.96 -3.14
C PHE A 306 8.11 2.26 -4.17
N ALA A 307 9.23 1.55 -4.07
CA ALA A 307 10.36 1.62 -4.99
C ALA A 307 10.75 0.20 -5.44
N PRO A 308 11.12 0.00 -6.71
CA PRO A 308 11.57 -1.30 -7.20
C PRO A 308 12.98 -1.62 -6.69
N PHE A 309 13.20 -2.87 -6.32
CA PHE A 309 14.49 -3.38 -5.89
C PHE A 309 14.82 -4.70 -6.58
N HIS A 310 16.11 -4.89 -6.88
CA HIS A 310 16.66 -6.07 -7.54
C HIS A 310 17.84 -6.63 -6.75
N CYS A 311 17.87 -7.96 -6.60
CA CYS A 311 18.98 -8.63 -5.95
C CYS A 311 20.04 -9.08 -6.96
N ILE A 312 21.24 -8.50 -6.85
CA ILE A 312 22.40 -8.83 -7.69
C ILE A 312 22.90 -10.28 -7.52
N GLY A 313 22.48 -10.98 -6.46
CA GLY A 313 22.94 -12.34 -6.13
C GLY A 313 22.02 -13.46 -6.59
N CYS A 314 20.70 -13.25 -6.62
CA CYS A 314 19.72 -14.30 -6.94
C CYS A 314 18.59 -13.87 -7.87
N ASP A 315 18.64 -12.65 -8.44
CA ASP A 315 17.63 -12.11 -9.36
C ASP A 315 16.23 -11.91 -8.74
N HIS A 316 16.13 -12.03 -7.41
CA HIS A 316 14.92 -11.70 -6.67
C HIS A 316 14.58 -10.21 -6.83
N GLN A 317 13.35 -9.92 -7.25
CA GLN A 317 12.81 -8.57 -7.34
C GLN A 317 11.68 -8.38 -6.35
N GLU A 318 11.61 -7.20 -5.74
CA GLU A 318 10.50 -6.81 -4.87
C GLU A 318 10.33 -5.29 -4.84
N GLU A 319 9.13 -4.85 -4.48
CA GLU A 319 8.88 -3.45 -4.16
C GLU A 319 9.06 -3.24 -2.65
N ARG A 320 9.83 -2.20 -2.27
CA ARG A 320 10.01 -1.79 -0.86
C ARG A 320 9.32 -0.46 -0.63
N LEU A 321 8.64 -0.35 0.50
CA LEU A 321 8.17 0.94 0.97
C LEU A 321 9.38 1.77 1.42
N LEU A 322 9.43 3.02 1.03
CA LEU A 322 10.40 4.02 1.46
C LEU A 322 9.64 5.24 1.99
N GLN A 323 10.24 5.97 2.93
CA GLN A 323 9.75 7.27 3.37
C GLN A 323 10.45 8.38 2.62
N SER A 324 9.70 9.39 2.17
CA SER A 324 10.26 10.60 1.57
C SER A 324 11.28 11.27 2.49
N ALA A 325 10.99 11.32 3.80
CA ALA A 325 11.91 11.87 4.79
C ALA A 325 13.24 11.10 4.86
N ALA A 326 13.24 9.76 4.70
CA ALA A 326 14.45 8.94 4.68
C ALA A 326 15.32 9.25 3.46
N ILE A 327 14.70 9.37 2.30
CA ILE A 327 15.38 9.66 1.04
C ILE A 327 15.90 11.10 1.02
N LEU A 328 15.16 12.06 1.57
CA LEU A 328 15.65 13.42 1.75
C LEU A 328 16.80 13.49 2.76
N ALA A 329 16.72 12.74 3.87
CA ALA A 329 17.77 12.70 4.89
C ALA A 329 19.07 12.04 4.41
N SER A 330 19.02 11.19 3.38
CA SER A 330 20.16 10.58 2.72
C SER A 330 20.67 11.36 1.50
N GLY A 331 20.08 12.52 1.18
CA GLY A 331 20.49 13.30 0.01
C GLY A 331 20.10 12.65 -1.33
N LEU A 332 18.91 12.03 -1.38
CA LEU A 332 18.36 11.28 -2.51
C LEU A 332 19.10 9.98 -2.83
N GLU A 333 19.96 9.49 -1.94
CA GLU A 333 20.59 8.18 -2.07
C GLU A 333 19.64 7.08 -1.56
N PRO A 334 19.30 6.08 -2.39
CA PRO A 334 18.47 4.96 -1.96
C PRO A 334 19.24 4.05 -0.98
N PRO A 335 18.57 3.48 0.04
CA PRO A 335 19.19 2.48 0.90
C PRO A 335 19.44 1.17 0.13
N VAL A 336 20.50 0.45 0.48
CA VAL A 336 20.69 -0.96 0.07
C VAL A 336 20.20 -1.86 1.20
N PHE A 337 19.43 -2.90 0.89
CA PHE A 337 18.92 -3.86 1.88
C PHE A 337 19.56 -5.24 1.69
N LYS A 338 19.27 -6.18 2.61
CA LYS A 338 19.59 -7.59 2.44
C LYS A 338 18.43 -8.33 1.79
N CYS A 339 18.73 -9.10 0.75
CA CYS A 339 17.77 -9.92 0.04
C CYS A 339 17.18 -11.00 0.99
N PRO A 340 15.85 -11.13 1.08
CA PRO A 340 15.23 -12.15 1.92
C PRO A 340 15.46 -13.58 1.41
N SER A 341 15.77 -13.74 0.12
CA SER A 341 15.93 -15.04 -0.53
C SER A 341 17.35 -15.62 -0.41
N CYS A 342 18.39 -14.80 -0.57
CA CYS A 342 19.79 -15.28 -0.56
C CYS A 342 20.71 -14.53 0.41
N GLY A 343 20.24 -13.46 1.06
CA GLY A 343 21.06 -12.61 1.94
C GLY A 343 22.03 -11.66 1.23
N GLY A 344 22.09 -11.69 -0.12
CA GLY A 344 22.89 -10.77 -0.94
C GLY A 344 22.37 -9.33 -0.91
N ALA A 345 23.06 -8.42 -1.60
CA ALA A 345 22.61 -7.03 -1.71
C ALA A 345 21.32 -6.96 -2.54
N LEU A 346 20.34 -6.25 -2.00
CA LEU A 346 19.10 -5.87 -2.65
C LEU A 346 19.19 -4.37 -2.93
N GLU A 347 19.41 -4.03 -4.18
CA GLU A 347 19.72 -2.68 -4.64
C GLU A 347 18.52 -2.07 -5.36
N PHE A 348 18.43 -0.75 -5.31
CA PHE A 348 17.37 -0.01 -5.98
C PHE A 348 17.47 -0.18 -7.51
N ASP A 349 16.35 -0.53 -8.16
CA ASP A 349 16.30 -0.92 -9.57
C ASP A 349 15.69 0.19 -10.47
N ASP A 350 16.20 1.41 -10.29
CA ASP A 350 15.92 2.55 -11.19
C ASP A 350 17.06 3.60 -11.06
N LEU A 351 16.94 4.71 -11.79
CA LEU A 351 17.83 5.87 -11.68
C LEU A 351 17.30 6.83 -10.59
N PRO A 352 18.03 7.05 -9.47
CA PRO A 352 17.57 7.88 -8.37
C PRO A 352 17.14 9.28 -8.80
N GLU A 353 17.88 9.93 -9.70
CA GLU A 353 17.61 11.28 -10.17
C GLU A 353 16.31 11.38 -10.97
N ARG A 354 15.86 10.27 -11.56
CA ARG A 354 14.59 10.20 -12.29
C ARG A 354 13.45 9.77 -11.40
N TYR A 355 13.67 8.79 -10.54
CA TYR A 355 12.62 8.22 -9.71
C TYR A 355 12.27 9.09 -8.50
N PHE A 356 13.24 9.84 -7.97
CA PHE A 356 13.04 10.73 -6.82
C PHE A 356 12.81 12.20 -7.23
N ALA A 357 12.72 12.50 -8.54
CA ALA A 357 12.49 13.85 -9.03
C ALA A 357 11.23 14.52 -8.43
N PHE A 358 10.24 13.72 -7.99
CA PHE A 358 9.05 14.24 -7.32
C PHE A 358 9.31 14.81 -5.91
N LEU A 359 10.47 14.53 -5.31
CA LEU A 359 10.91 15.04 -4.00
C LEU A 359 11.70 16.34 -4.12
N GLU A 360 12.12 16.70 -5.32
CA GLU A 360 12.87 17.93 -5.55
C GLU A 360 11.90 19.11 -5.64
N ASP A 361 12.18 20.17 -4.89
CA ASP A 361 11.57 21.46 -5.14
C ASP A 361 12.25 22.07 -6.37
N GLU A 362 11.47 22.57 -7.34
CA GLU A 362 12.04 23.44 -8.36
C GLU A 362 12.73 24.61 -7.66
N ALA A 363 14.03 24.75 -7.88
CA ALA A 363 14.70 26.02 -7.63
C ALA A 363 14.01 27.07 -8.52
N ASP A 364 13.24 27.97 -7.90
CA ASP A 364 12.68 29.16 -8.53
C ASP A 364 13.75 29.97 -9.30
#